data_AF-A0A6G0HK29-F1
#
_entry.id   AF-A0A6G0HK29-F1
#
_cell.length_a   1.000
_cell.length_b   1.000
_cell.length_c   1.000
_cell.angle_alpha   90.00
_cell.angle_beta   90.00
_cell.angle_gamma   90.00
#
_symmetry.space_group_name_H-M   'P 1'
#
loop_
_entity.id
_entity.type
_entity.pdbx_description
1 polymer ?
#
loop_
_entity_poly.entity_id
_entity_poly.type
_entity_poly.pdbx_seq_one_letter_code
_entity_poly.pdbx_strand_id
1 'polypeptide(L)'
;MGGEGFTRASCGLVFCPPWERCIEGHCSCKLPYQCPTENVTPVCGLDKRNYRSYCQVMAVSCRTKKPMMSHFGDKCGQNYPKFKSTIDSGRGLVKVFVPDDSPEADRSRDHPGNCVSIQCQGYETSLAECLIYDKIKIENRKVAGVTCYDTSQATKEDCGFTCANSKCVSLNQTCDGVDDCGDRSDEMCCKRCRGKAFHCRTGVCVHKDAVGDKQIDCLDGMDESQQHASHKTRATREYLESRLYCGVPNMTTVDDENVAERGRSSGRFKRVVGGVPAKPTQIQWQVALEENKKIDCGGAYIGGCWVLTAAHCVRV
;
A
#
# COMPACT_ATOMS: atom_id res chain seq x y z
N MET A 1 5.47 -3.43 27.81
CA MET A 1 5.46 -2.60 26.59
C MET A 1 4.00 -2.29 26.29
N GLY A 2 3.59 -1.04 26.48
CA GLY A 2 2.19 -0.62 26.27
C GLY A 2 1.83 -0.87 24.81
N GLY A 3 0.82 -1.72 24.59
CA GLY A 3 0.39 -2.11 23.25
C GLY A 3 -0.34 -0.97 22.57
N GLU A 4 0.38 -0.19 21.78
CA GLU A 4 -0.24 0.65 20.76
C GLU A 4 -0.87 -0.30 19.73
N GLY A 5 -2.18 -0.14 19.49
CA GLY A 5 -2.89 -0.94 18.48
C GLY A 5 -2.31 -0.68 17.09
N PHE A 6 -2.14 -1.74 16.30
CA PHE A 6 -1.73 -1.60 14.90
C PHE A 6 -2.87 -1.00 14.09
N THR A 7 -2.53 -0.05 13.20
CA THR A 7 -3.49 0.63 12.33
C THR A 7 -2.96 0.66 10.91
N ARG A 8 -3.69 1.26 9.99
CA ARG A 8 -3.21 1.55 8.64
C ARG A 8 -1.91 2.35 8.59
N ALA A 9 -1.58 3.10 9.64
CA ALA A 9 -0.32 3.84 9.71
C ALA A 9 0.87 2.97 10.14
N SER A 10 0.67 1.69 10.46
CA SER A 10 1.74 0.78 10.89
C SER A 10 2.46 0.16 9.68
N CYS A 11 3.54 0.79 9.22
CA CYS A 11 4.27 0.34 8.02
C CYS A 11 5.06 -0.96 8.18
N GLY A 12 5.07 -1.54 9.39
CA GLY A 12 5.55 -2.90 9.61
C GLY A 12 4.58 -4.00 9.15
N LEU A 13 3.32 -3.65 8.87
CA LEU A 13 2.27 -4.61 8.49
C LEU A 13 1.63 -4.32 7.13
N VAL A 14 1.53 -3.04 6.75
CA VAL A 14 0.94 -2.59 5.49
C VAL A 14 1.76 -1.52 4.80
N PHE A 15 1.57 -1.34 3.50
CA PHE A 15 2.20 -0.26 2.76
C PHE A 15 1.62 1.11 3.13
N CYS A 16 2.49 2.11 3.26
CA CYS A 16 2.04 3.50 3.35
C CYS A 16 1.50 3.98 1.99
N PRO A 17 0.47 4.84 1.99
CA PRO A 17 0.02 5.55 0.79
C PRO A 17 1.17 6.29 0.07
N PRO A 18 1.04 6.55 -1.25
CA PRO A 18 2.10 7.20 -2.04
C PRO A 18 2.58 8.56 -1.51
N TRP A 19 1.70 9.33 -0.86
CA TRP A 19 1.99 10.63 -0.24
C TRP A 19 2.54 10.55 1.19
N GLU A 20 2.82 9.35 1.69
CA GLU A 20 3.42 9.08 3.01
C GLU A 20 4.71 8.27 2.87
N ARG A 21 5.54 8.28 3.91
CA ARG A 21 6.77 7.48 4.00
C ARG A 21 6.84 6.76 5.35
N CYS A 22 7.39 5.57 5.35
CA CYS A 22 7.66 4.80 6.56
C CYS A 22 8.87 5.38 7.31
N ILE A 23 8.68 5.77 8.57
CA ILE A 23 9.73 6.22 9.48
C ILE A 23 9.48 5.51 10.81
N GLU A 24 10.47 4.77 11.31
CA GLU A 24 10.39 4.10 12.62
C GLU A 24 9.15 3.19 12.79
N GLY A 25 8.69 2.55 11.72
CA GLY A 25 7.52 1.67 11.76
C GLY A 25 6.16 2.38 11.66
N HIS A 26 6.15 3.71 11.45
CA HIS A 26 4.94 4.51 11.26
C HIS A 26 4.92 5.27 9.91
N CYS A 27 3.75 5.39 9.29
CA CYS A 27 3.55 6.18 8.08
C CYS A 27 3.43 7.68 8.43
N SER A 28 4.37 8.46 7.88
CA SER A 28 4.45 9.90 8.08
C SER A 28 4.26 10.65 6.76
N CYS A 29 3.50 11.75 6.78
CA CYS A 29 3.24 12.55 5.59
C CYS A 29 4.54 13.02 4.91
N LYS A 30 4.62 12.86 3.59
CA LYS A 30 5.67 13.47 2.77
C LYS A 30 5.42 14.96 2.58
N LEU A 31 6.47 15.69 2.20
CA LEU A 31 6.33 17.06 1.74
C LEU A 31 5.85 17.07 0.28
N PRO A 32 4.98 18.02 -0.14
CA PRO A 32 4.40 18.00 -1.49
C PRO A 32 5.43 17.98 -2.63
N TYR A 33 6.61 18.58 -2.44
CA TYR A 33 7.67 18.58 -3.45
C TYR A 33 8.37 17.21 -3.60
N GLN A 34 8.16 16.27 -2.69
CA GLN A 34 8.68 14.90 -2.78
C GLN A 34 7.77 13.98 -3.61
N CYS A 35 6.60 14.48 -4.03
CA CYS A 35 5.68 13.74 -4.88
C CYS A 35 6.07 13.84 -6.36
N PRO A 36 5.87 12.77 -7.14
CA PRO A 36 6.07 12.82 -8.58
C PRO A 36 5.08 13.79 -9.25
N THR A 37 5.57 14.49 -10.28
CA THR A 37 4.79 15.48 -11.05
C THR A 37 4.86 15.28 -12.57
N GLU A 38 5.60 14.28 -13.05
CA GLU A 38 5.75 13.99 -14.47
C GLU A 38 4.72 12.95 -14.92
N ASN A 39 4.12 13.15 -16.10
CA ASN A 39 3.12 12.25 -16.70
C ASN A 39 1.90 11.95 -15.82
N VAL A 40 1.46 12.91 -15.01
CA VAL A 40 0.32 12.79 -14.09
C VAL A 40 -0.72 13.87 -14.37
N THR A 41 -1.98 13.56 -14.05
CA THR A 41 -3.09 14.50 -14.23
C THR A 41 -3.08 15.57 -13.13
N PRO A 42 -3.34 16.85 -13.49
CA PRO A 42 -3.49 17.92 -12.54
C PRO A 42 -4.78 17.73 -11.73
N VAL A 43 -4.80 18.33 -10.54
CA VAL A 43 -5.85 18.11 -9.56
C VAL A 43 -6.28 19.42 -8.92
N CYS A 44 -7.58 19.68 -8.90
CA CYS A 44 -8.13 20.85 -8.24
C CYS A 44 -8.39 20.59 -6.75
N GLY A 45 -7.92 21.50 -5.90
CA GLY A 45 -8.18 21.47 -4.46
C GLY A 45 -9.47 22.19 -4.04
N LEU A 46 -9.98 21.84 -2.87
CA LEU A 46 -11.09 22.54 -2.19
C LEU A 46 -10.70 23.97 -1.79
N ASP A 47 -9.41 24.25 -1.65
CA ASP A 47 -8.82 25.57 -1.46
C ASP A 47 -8.79 26.43 -2.74
N LYS A 48 -9.35 25.92 -3.84
CA LYS A 48 -9.43 26.57 -5.16
C LYS A 48 -8.07 26.72 -5.84
N ARG A 49 -7.06 25.96 -5.41
CA ARG A 49 -5.73 25.91 -6.04
C ARG A 49 -5.58 24.68 -6.91
N ASN A 50 -4.84 24.83 -8.01
CA ASN A 50 -4.48 23.71 -8.87
C ASN A 50 -3.17 23.08 -8.35
N TYR A 51 -3.16 21.76 -8.22
CA TYR A 51 -2.03 20.94 -7.82
C TYR A 51 -1.53 20.14 -9.03
N ARG A 52 -0.22 19.97 -9.17
CA ARG A 52 0.36 19.31 -10.36
C ARG A 52 0.12 17.80 -10.39
N SER A 53 -0.17 17.20 -9.23
CA SER A 53 -0.46 15.76 -9.14
C SER A 53 -1.36 15.45 -7.94
N TYR A 54 -2.05 14.31 -8.02
CA TYR A 54 -2.85 13.78 -6.91
C TYR A 54 -2.02 13.57 -5.64
N CYS A 55 -0.79 13.06 -5.76
CA CYS A 55 0.11 12.91 -4.61
C CYS A 55 0.36 14.24 -3.89
N GLN A 56 0.50 15.36 -4.63
CA GLN A 56 0.74 16.66 -4.01
C GLN A 56 -0.43 17.14 -3.16
N VAL A 57 -1.66 17.07 -3.68
CA VAL A 57 -2.84 17.50 -2.91
C VAL A 57 -3.05 16.59 -1.69
N MET A 58 -2.77 15.29 -1.82
CA MET A 58 -2.90 14.34 -0.72
C MET A 58 -1.80 14.48 0.34
N ALA A 59 -0.59 14.84 -0.06
CA ALA A 59 0.47 15.22 0.90
C ALA A 59 0.05 16.46 1.72
N VAL A 60 -0.62 17.44 1.10
CA VAL A 60 -1.18 18.59 1.82
C VAL A 60 -2.36 18.17 2.72
N SER A 61 -3.26 17.33 2.22
CA SER A 61 -4.38 16.77 3.00
C SER A 61 -3.88 16.07 4.27
N CYS A 62 -2.88 15.19 4.13
CA CYS A 62 -2.25 14.46 5.22
C CYS A 62 -1.64 15.39 6.27
N ARG A 63 -0.88 16.41 5.83
CA ARG A 63 -0.20 17.35 6.73
C ARG A 63 -1.16 18.29 7.45
N THR A 64 -2.25 18.67 6.80
CA THR A 64 -3.24 19.59 7.37
C THR A 64 -4.37 18.87 8.11
N LYS A 65 -4.47 17.54 7.98
CA LYS A 65 -5.54 16.71 8.51
C LYS A 65 -6.94 17.18 8.07
N LYS A 66 -7.02 17.71 6.84
CA LYS A 66 -8.26 18.20 6.23
C LYS A 66 -8.36 17.66 4.81
N PRO A 67 -9.53 17.19 4.38
CA PRO A 67 -9.71 16.77 3.00
C PRO A 67 -9.45 17.95 2.07
N MET A 68 -8.55 17.79 1.10
CA MET A 68 -8.17 18.85 0.16
C MET A 68 -8.57 18.53 -1.28
N MET A 69 -8.76 17.27 -1.64
CA MET A 69 -9.12 16.85 -3.01
C MET A 69 -10.55 17.28 -3.38
N SER A 70 -10.72 17.81 -4.58
CA SER A 70 -12.03 18.13 -5.17
C SER A 70 -12.32 17.30 -6.42
N HIS A 71 -11.52 17.45 -7.48
CA HIS A 71 -11.68 16.71 -8.74
C HIS A 71 -10.38 16.76 -9.54
N PHE A 72 -10.21 15.81 -10.46
CA PHE A 72 -9.15 15.82 -11.46
C PHE A 72 -9.45 16.85 -12.55
N GLY A 73 -8.40 17.41 -13.16
CA GLY A 73 -8.50 18.33 -14.30
C GLY A 73 -8.00 19.75 -14.01
N ASP A 74 -7.90 20.54 -15.08
CA ASP A 74 -7.35 21.89 -15.05
C ASP A 74 -8.37 22.98 -14.70
N LYS A 75 -9.67 22.65 -14.66
CA LYS A 75 -10.76 23.58 -14.37
C LYS A 75 -10.82 23.93 -12.88
N CYS A 76 -9.83 24.68 -12.42
CA CYS A 76 -9.69 25.07 -11.03
C CYS A 76 -9.68 26.59 -10.85
N GLY A 77 -10.24 27.06 -9.73
CA GLY A 77 -10.40 28.48 -9.44
C GLY A 77 -11.70 28.78 -8.70
N GLN A 78 -11.98 30.08 -8.50
CA GLN A 78 -13.14 30.55 -7.73
C GLN A 78 -14.48 30.30 -8.43
N ASN A 79 -14.49 30.37 -9.77
CA ASN A 79 -15.71 30.26 -10.57
C ASN A 79 -16.12 28.81 -10.85
N TYR A 80 -15.24 27.86 -10.59
CA TYR A 80 -15.51 26.44 -10.83
C TYR A 80 -16.07 25.80 -9.57
N PRO A 81 -17.19 25.05 -9.67
CA PRO A 81 -17.75 24.37 -8.53
C PRO A 81 -16.77 23.30 -8.00
N LYS A 82 -16.94 22.92 -6.75
CA LYS A 82 -16.07 21.98 -6.06
C LYS A 82 -16.90 20.83 -5.53
N PHE A 83 -16.27 19.67 -5.34
CA PHE A 83 -16.95 18.51 -4.82
C PHE A 83 -17.56 18.81 -3.45
N LYS A 84 -18.78 18.33 -3.24
CA LYS A 84 -19.47 18.44 -1.95
C LYS A 84 -20.19 17.12 -1.68
N SER A 85 -20.12 16.66 -0.43
CA SER A 85 -20.93 15.56 0.07
C SER A 85 -21.68 16.02 1.31
N THR A 86 -22.97 15.71 1.38
CA THR A 86 -23.83 16.04 2.52
C THR A 86 -24.71 14.85 2.87
N ILE A 87 -25.09 14.76 4.14
CA ILE A 87 -26.03 13.75 4.65
C ILE A 87 -27.33 14.47 5.00
N ASP A 88 -28.46 13.96 4.50
CA ASP A 88 -29.78 14.50 4.79
C ASP A 88 -30.25 14.05 6.18
N SER A 89 -30.19 14.95 7.16
CA SER A 89 -30.39 14.65 8.59
C SER A 89 -31.74 13.99 8.94
N GLY A 90 -32.75 14.10 8.08
CA GLY A 90 -34.06 13.48 8.31
C GLY A 90 -34.21 12.05 7.77
N ARG A 91 -33.35 11.61 6.85
CA ARG A 91 -33.48 10.30 6.16
C ARG A 91 -32.16 9.51 6.09
N GLY A 92 -31.04 10.10 6.52
CA GLY A 92 -29.71 9.51 6.41
C GLY A 92 -29.22 9.38 4.96
N LEU A 93 -29.86 10.05 4.00
CA LEU A 93 -29.52 9.92 2.58
C LEU A 93 -28.24 10.68 2.24
N VAL A 94 -27.33 10.03 1.53
CA VAL A 94 -26.08 10.64 1.07
C VAL A 94 -26.31 11.38 -0.25
N LYS A 95 -26.03 12.67 -0.27
CA LYS A 95 -26.06 13.51 -1.48
C LYS A 95 -24.63 13.90 -1.84
N VAL A 96 -24.27 13.67 -3.09
CA VAL A 96 -22.95 14.03 -3.64
C VAL A 96 -23.12 14.98 -4.82
N PHE A 97 -22.28 15.99 -4.86
CA PHE A 97 -22.14 16.91 -5.98
C PHE A 97 -20.75 16.69 -6.59
N VAL A 98 -20.73 16.19 -7.82
CA VAL A 98 -19.51 15.95 -8.60
C VAL A 98 -19.33 17.11 -9.58
N PRO A 99 -18.23 17.87 -9.52
CA PRO A 99 -17.91 18.88 -10.53
C PRO A 99 -17.68 18.18 -11.87
N ASP A 100 -18.50 18.52 -12.86
CA ASP A 100 -18.44 17.87 -14.16
C ASP A 100 -17.26 18.38 -15.00
N ASP A 101 -16.50 17.47 -15.59
CA ASP A 101 -15.44 17.80 -16.55
C ASP A 101 -15.84 17.52 -18.01
N SER A 102 -17.02 16.92 -18.22
CA SER A 102 -17.51 16.55 -19.54
C SER A 102 -17.97 17.78 -20.36
N PRO A 103 -17.72 17.78 -21.69
CA PRO A 103 -18.17 18.84 -22.60
C PRO A 103 -19.69 18.85 -22.84
N GLU A 104 -20.45 17.95 -22.22
CA GLU A 104 -21.92 17.90 -22.23
C GLU A 104 -22.52 18.41 -20.93
N ALA A 105 -21.94 19.49 -20.39
CA ALA A 105 -22.58 20.26 -19.35
C ALA A 105 -23.80 20.99 -19.95
N ASP A 106 -24.89 20.25 -20.14
CA ASP A 106 -26.20 20.83 -20.35
C ASP A 106 -26.48 21.77 -19.17
N ARG A 107 -26.52 23.06 -19.47
CA ARG A 107 -26.90 24.14 -18.56
C ARG A 107 -28.40 24.10 -18.28
N SER A 108 -28.94 22.92 -17.97
CA SER A 108 -30.33 22.75 -17.63
C SER A 108 -30.47 21.90 -16.36
N ARG A 109 -30.68 22.64 -15.28
CA ARG A 109 -31.36 22.25 -14.05
C ARG A 109 -30.62 21.25 -13.16
N ASP A 110 -30.38 21.73 -11.96
CA ASP A 110 -30.55 21.02 -10.69
C ASP A 110 -31.58 19.87 -10.81
N HIS A 111 -31.12 18.68 -11.21
CA HIS A 111 -31.93 17.47 -11.27
C HIS A 111 -31.51 16.58 -10.09
N PRO A 112 -32.22 16.61 -8.96
CA PRO A 112 -32.00 15.72 -7.83
C PRO A 112 -32.55 14.32 -8.14
N GLY A 113 -32.00 13.65 -9.16
CA GLY A 113 -32.69 12.53 -9.81
C GLY A 113 -31.81 11.42 -10.37
N ASN A 114 -30.48 11.41 -10.14
CA ASN A 114 -29.63 10.30 -10.56
C ASN A 114 -28.84 9.72 -9.37
N CYS A 115 -28.83 8.39 -9.25
CA CYS A 115 -27.90 7.65 -8.42
C CYS A 115 -26.54 7.58 -9.11
N VAL A 116 -25.49 7.49 -8.30
CA VAL A 116 -24.14 7.17 -8.71
C VAL A 116 -23.62 5.97 -7.92
N SER A 117 -22.78 5.15 -8.55
CA SER A 117 -22.01 4.11 -7.89
C SER A 117 -20.70 4.72 -7.36
N ILE A 118 -20.36 4.43 -6.10
CA ILE A 118 -19.13 4.92 -5.47
C ILE A 118 -18.36 3.71 -4.94
N GLN A 119 -17.09 3.62 -5.29
CA GLN A 119 -16.16 2.60 -4.80
C GLN A 119 -14.95 3.26 -4.15
N CYS A 120 -14.78 2.98 -2.86
CA CYS A 120 -13.68 3.48 -2.03
C CYS A 120 -12.85 2.30 -1.50
N GLN A 121 -11.59 2.54 -1.17
CA GLN A 121 -10.68 1.57 -0.56
C GLN A 121 -10.75 1.59 0.98
N GLY A 122 -11.31 2.64 1.59
CA GLY A 122 -11.60 2.75 3.02
C GLY A 122 -10.67 3.67 3.82
N TYR A 123 -9.67 4.29 3.19
CA TYR A 123 -8.72 5.20 3.84
C TYR A 123 -8.75 6.63 3.32
N GLU A 124 -9.62 6.89 2.36
CA GLU A 124 -9.87 8.20 1.80
C GLU A 124 -10.36 9.16 2.88
N THR A 125 -9.93 10.41 2.79
CA THR A 125 -10.39 11.47 3.71
C THR A 125 -11.68 12.13 3.25
N SER A 126 -12.06 11.92 1.99
CA SER A 126 -13.25 12.46 1.36
C SER A 126 -13.74 11.53 0.24
N LEU A 127 -15.06 11.50 0.04
CA LEU A 127 -15.68 10.80 -1.09
C LEU A 127 -15.24 11.35 -2.47
N ALA A 128 -14.63 12.54 -2.51
CA ALA A 128 -14.02 13.11 -3.71
C ALA A 128 -12.86 12.27 -4.27
N GLU A 129 -12.25 11.44 -3.42
CA GLU A 129 -11.10 10.60 -3.77
C GLU A 129 -11.51 9.24 -4.32
N CYS A 130 -12.74 8.81 -4.05
CA CYS A 130 -13.27 7.53 -4.47
C CYS A 130 -13.58 7.50 -5.97
N LEU A 131 -13.64 6.29 -6.53
CA LEU A 131 -14.11 6.09 -7.90
C LEU A 131 -15.62 6.27 -7.94
N ILE A 132 -16.08 7.30 -8.65
CA ILE A 132 -17.50 7.59 -8.86
C ILE A 132 -17.83 7.30 -10.32
N TYR A 133 -18.78 6.38 -10.55
CA TYR A 133 -19.17 5.93 -11.88
C TYR A 133 -20.69 5.66 -11.94
N ASP A 134 -21.20 5.33 -13.13
CA ASP A 134 -22.62 5.03 -13.41
C ASP A 134 -23.62 6.11 -12.98
N LYS A 135 -23.97 7.03 -13.88
CA LYS A 135 -25.06 8.00 -13.63
C LYS A 135 -26.40 7.42 -14.09
N ILE A 136 -27.22 6.95 -13.14
CA ILE A 136 -28.48 6.23 -13.43
C ILE A 136 -29.67 6.97 -12.80
N LYS A 137 -30.81 7.05 -13.49
CA LYS A 137 -32.02 7.71 -12.95
C LYS A 137 -32.56 7.04 -11.67
N ILE A 138 -32.97 7.87 -10.71
CA ILE A 138 -33.60 7.49 -9.44
C ILE A 138 -35.07 7.15 -9.75
N GLU A 139 -35.32 5.88 -10.05
CA GLU A 139 -36.66 5.30 -10.12
C GLU A 139 -36.94 4.56 -8.78
N ASN A 140 -37.51 3.35 -8.81
CA ASN A 140 -37.73 2.50 -7.63
C ASN A 140 -36.44 1.77 -7.14
N ARG A 141 -35.27 2.38 -7.30
CA ARG A 141 -33.99 1.77 -6.93
C ARG A 141 -33.64 2.06 -5.48
N LYS A 142 -32.89 1.14 -4.86
CA LYS A 142 -32.34 1.34 -3.51
C LYS A 142 -31.32 2.47 -3.55
N VAL A 143 -31.41 3.37 -2.57
CA VAL A 143 -30.49 4.50 -2.39
C VAL A 143 -29.69 4.25 -1.12
N ALA A 144 -28.42 4.65 -1.12
CA ALA A 144 -27.57 4.50 0.06
C ALA A 144 -28.03 5.43 1.20
N GLY A 145 -28.32 4.83 2.35
CA GLY A 145 -28.53 5.53 3.62
C GLY A 145 -27.37 5.23 4.57
N VAL A 146 -26.92 6.23 5.31
CA VAL A 146 -25.82 6.12 6.27
C VAL A 146 -26.24 6.68 7.63
N THR A 147 -25.75 6.05 8.69
CA THR A 147 -25.81 6.58 10.05
C THR A 147 -24.39 6.69 10.56
N CYS A 148 -23.96 7.88 10.93
CA CYS A 148 -22.64 8.09 11.50
C CYS A 148 -22.58 7.49 12.90
N TYR A 149 -21.46 6.84 13.22
CA TYR A 149 -21.24 6.30 14.55
C TYR A 149 -21.11 7.43 15.58
N ASP A 150 -21.91 7.35 16.64
CA ASP A 150 -21.88 8.28 17.77
C ASP A 150 -21.39 7.54 19.01
N THR A 151 -20.25 7.99 19.55
CA THR A 151 -19.62 7.40 20.75
C THR A 151 -20.50 7.51 21.99
N SER A 152 -21.45 8.44 22.04
CA SER A 152 -22.35 8.64 23.17
C SER A 152 -23.51 7.63 23.23
N GLN A 153 -23.84 6.99 22.10
CA GLN A 153 -24.94 6.02 21.98
C GLN A 153 -24.47 4.56 22.02
N ALA A 154 -23.16 4.33 22.04
CA ALA A 154 -22.59 2.99 22.13
C ALA A 154 -22.86 2.39 23.52
N THR A 155 -23.90 1.56 23.61
CA THR A 155 -24.15 0.77 24.83
C THR A 155 -23.00 -0.22 25.03
N LYS A 156 -22.46 -0.25 26.24
CA LYS A 156 -21.25 -1.00 26.59
C LYS A 156 -21.43 -2.54 26.51
N GLU A 157 -22.66 -3.00 26.29
CA GLU A 157 -23.05 -4.42 26.37
C GLU A 157 -22.82 -5.21 25.08
N ASP A 158 -22.58 -4.55 23.93
CA ASP A 158 -22.30 -5.21 22.64
C ASP A 158 -20.92 -4.84 22.04
N CYS A 159 -20.06 -4.19 22.82
CA CYS A 159 -18.70 -3.85 22.38
C CYS A 159 -17.79 -5.09 22.48
N GLY A 160 -17.78 -5.90 21.42
CA GLY A 160 -16.96 -7.11 21.34
C GLY A 160 -15.46 -6.83 21.14
N PHE A 161 -15.12 -5.85 20.31
CA PHE A 161 -13.75 -5.41 20.04
C PHE A 161 -13.68 -3.88 20.00
N THR A 162 -12.63 -3.32 20.60
CA THR A 162 -12.36 -1.88 20.62
C THR A 162 -11.22 -1.56 19.65
N CYS A 163 -11.54 -0.78 18.61
CA CYS A 163 -10.58 -0.28 17.61
C CYS A 163 -9.55 0.69 18.24
N ALA A 164 -8.45 0.96 17.55
CA ALA A 164 -7.45 1.93 18.03
C ALA A 164 -8.02 3.35 18.14
N ASN A 165 -8.94 3.73 17.24
CA ASN A 165 -9.71 4.98 17.33
C ASN A 165 -10.84 4.98 18.39
N SER A 166 -10.91 3.97 19.26
CA SER A 166 -11.94 3.80 20.30
C SER A 166 -13.37 3.53 19.79
N LYS A 167 -13.55 3.24 18.50
CA LYS A 167 -14.81 2.69 17.97
C LYS A 167 -15.03 1.27 18.48
N CYS A 168 -16.26 0.94 18.82
CA CYS A 168 -16.66 -0.42 19.18
C CYS A 168 -17.24 -1.12 17.96
N VAL A 169 -16.78 -2.34 17.69
CA VAL A 169 -17.31 -3.22 16.64
C VAL A 169 -17.59 -4.61 17.22
N SER A 170 -18.44 -5.38 16.55
CA SER A 170 -18.78 -6.73 16.99
C SER A 170 -17.58 -7.66 16.85
N LEU A 171 -17.48 -8.67 17.73
CA LEU A 171 -16.43 -9.68 17.60
C LEU A 171 -16.48 -10.43 16.27
N ASN A 172 -17.61 -10.47 15.55
CA ASN A 172 -17.73 -11.15 14.25
C ASN A 172 -17.23 -10.31 13.07
N GLN A 173 -17.11 -9.00 13.27
CA GLN A 173 -16.64 -8.02 12.29
C GLN A 173 -15.12 -7.88 12.26
N THR A 174 -14.41 -8.57 13.17
CA THR A 174 -12.94 -8.56 13.17
C THR A 174 -12.37 -9.64 12.25
N CYS A 175 -11.29 -9.34 11.56
CA CYS A 175 -10.57 -10.26 10.69
C CYS A 175 -11.43 -10.83 9.57
N ASP A 176 -12.40 -10.09 9.03
CA ASP A 176 -13.31 -10.56 8.00
C ASP A 176 -13.02 -9.99 6.60
N GLY A 177 -11.93 -9.22 6.48
CA GLY A 177 -11.46 -8.55 5.28
C GLY A 177 -12.07 -7.18 5.05
N VAL A 178 -12.92 -6.68 5.95
CA VAL A 178 -13.59 -5.37 5.87
C VAL A 178 -13.05 -4.46 6.97
N ASP A 179 -12.77 -3.20 6.64
CA ASP A 179 -12.37 -2.20 7.63
C ASP A 179 -13.60 -1.60 8.30
N ASP A 180 -14.10 -2.26 9.34
CA ASP A 180 -15.22 -1.78 10.14
C ASP A 180 -14.76 -0.70 11.14
N CYS A 181 -13.49 -0.66 11.52
CA CYS A 181 -12.95 0.37 12.40
C CYS A 181 -12.80 1.75 11.72
N GLY A 182 -12.49 1.78 10.41
CA GLY A 182 -12.11 2.95 9.62
C GLY A 182 -10.62 3.35 9.74
N ASP A 183 -9.87 2.68 10.61
CA ASP A 183 -8.40 2.78 10.74
C ASP A 183 -7.71 1.43 10.52
N ARG A 184 -8.49 0.41 10.12
CA ARG A 184 -8.11 -0.98 9.84
C ARG A 184 -7.60 -1.76 11.05
N SER A 185 -7.85 -1.31 12.29
CA SER A 185 -7.35 -1.98 13.51
C SER A 185 -7.83 -3.42 13.68
N ASP A 186 -9.07 -3.68 13.26
CA ASP A 186 -9.76 -4.96 13.26
C ASP A 186 -9.18 -6.00 12.30
N GLU A 187 -8.43 -5.55 11.29
CA GLU A 187 -7.89 -6.41 10.22
C GLU A 187 -6.37 -6.64 10.31
N MET A 188 -5.68 -6.10 11.33
CA MET A 188 -4.21 -6.04 11.40
C MET A 188 -3.55 -7.08 12.30
N CYS A 189 -4.31 -7.79 13.15
CA CYS A 189 -3.77 -8.70 14.16
C CYS A 189 -4.43 -10.08 14.12
N CYS A 190 -4.55 -10.63 12.92
CA CYS A 190 -5.35 -11.80 12.63
C CYS A 190 -4.47 -13.06 12.50
N LYS A 191 -4.79 -14.10 13.28
CA LYS A 191 -4.18 -15.43 13.11
C LYS A 191 -4.77 -16.20 11.94
N ARG A 192 -6.06 -15.96 11.67
CA ARG A 192 -6.85 -16.53 10.57
C ARG A 192 -7.93 -15.52 10.21
N CYS A 193 -8.24 -15.38 8.93
CA CYS A 193 -9.38 -14.57 8.50
C CYS A 193 -10.69 -15.36 8.55
N ARG A 194 -11.78 -14.65 8.75
CA ARG A 194 -13.16 -15.15 8.69
C ARG A 194 -13.72 -15.00 7.28
N GLY A 195 -14.77 -15.77 7.00
CA GLY A 195 -15.48 -15.69 5.72
C GLY A 195 -14.61 -16.08 4.53
N LYS A 196 -14.57 -15.22 3.52
CA LYS A 196 -13.82 -15.41 2.27
C LYS A 196 -12.63 -14.45 2.13
N ALA A 197 -12.27 -13.76 3.19
CA ALA A 197 -11.10 -12.88 3.21
C ALA A 197 -9.81 -13.68 3.09
N PHE A 198 -8.79 -13.03 2.54
CA PHE A 198 -7.48 -13.60 2.32
C PHE A 198 -6.53 -13.19 3.43
N HIS A 199 -5.72 -14.15 3.90
CA HIS A 199 -4.82 -13.97 5.03
C HIS A 199 -3.39 -13.77 4.54
N CYS A 200 -2.83 -12.58 4.76
CA CYS A 200 -1.42 -12.30 4.54
C CYS A 200 -0.57 -12.97 5.62
N ARG A 201 0.69 -13.34 5.29
CA ARG A 201 1.63 -13.92 6.26
C ARG A 201 1.95 -12.99 7.42
N THR A 202 1.86 -11.68 7.19
CA THR A 202 2.04 -10.63 8.21
C THR A 202 0.96 -10.63 9.29
N GLY A 203 -0.13 -11.38 9.11
CA GLY A 203 -1.27 -11.37 10.02
C GLY A 203 -2.35 -10.35 9.66
N VAL A 204 -2.30 -9.80 8.45
CA VAL A 204 -3.31 -8.87 7.92
C VAL A 204 -4.36 -9.63 7.11
N CYS A 205 -5.63 -9.24 7.25
CA CYS A 205 -6.72 -9.73 6.41
C CYS A 205 -7.05 -8.71 5.31
N VAL A 206 -7.26 -9.21 4.10
CA VAL A 206 -7.64 -8.41 2.93
C VAL A 206 -8.95 -8.94 2.34
N HIS A 207 -9.74 -8.04 1.77
CA HIS A 207 -10.98 -8.41 1.11
C HIS A 207 -10.69 -9.34 -0.08
N LYS A 208 -11.64 -10.22 -0.40
CA LYS A 208 -11.47 -11.20 -1.49
C LYS A 208 -11.20 -10.53 -2.85
N ASP A 209 -11.81 -9.38 -3.09
CA ASP A 209 -11.69 -8.66 -4.37
C ASP A 209 -10.33 -8.00 -4.56
N ALA A 210 -9.55 -7.86 -3.49
CA ALA A 210 -8.16 -7.37 -3.51
C ALA A 210 -7.16 -8.47 -3.91
N VAL A 211 -7.62 -9.70 -4.15
CA VAL A 211 -6.74 -10.81 -4.53
C VAL A 211 -6.69 -10.93 -6.05
N GLY A 212 -5.52 -10.68 -6.64
CA GLY A 212 -5.28 -10.74 -8.08
C GLY A 212 -5.74 -9.49 -8.84
N ASP A 213 -5.85 -8.35 -8.17
CA ASP A 213 -6.32 -7.08 -8.75
C ASP A 213 -5.19 -6.21 -9.33
N LYS A 214 -3.95 -6.73 -9.29
CA LYS A 214 -2.69 -6.08 -9.70
C LYS A 214 -2.18 -5.02 -8.74
N GLN A 215 -2.80 -4.88 -7.56
CA GLN A 215 -2.31 -4.07 -6.45
C GLN A 215 -1.73 -5.00 -5.38
N ILE A 216 -0.51 -4.70 -4.94
CA ILE A 216 0.12 -5.45 -3.85
C ILE A 216 -0.38 -4.86 -2.53
N ASP A 217 -1.29 -5.55 -1.86
CA ASP A 217 -1.83 -5.16 -0.54
C ASP A 217 -1.09 -5.85 0.61
N CYS A 218 -0.70 -7.12 0.45
CA CYS A 218 0.14 -7.81 1.42
C CYS A 218 1.61 -7.39 1.27
N LEU A 219 2.34 -7.15 2.37
CA LEU A 219 3.77 -6.76 2.31
C LEU A 219 4.67 -7.80 1.61
N ASP A 220 4.28 -9.07 1.63
CA ASP A 220 4.97 -10.17 0.95
C ASP A 220 4.48 -10.40 -0.49
N GLY A 221 3.43 -9.69 -0.92
CA GLY A 221 2.83 -9.76 -2.25
C GLY A 221 2.25 -11.11 -2.65
N MET A 222 1.82 -11.90 -1.66
CA MET A 222 1.26 -13.23 -1.91
C MET A 222 -0.16 -13.22 -2.49
N ASP A 223 -0.92 -12.16 -2.21
CA ASP A 223 -2.21 -11.80 -2.81
C ASP A 223 -2.13 -11.72 -4.34
N GLU A 224 -1.03 -11.17 -4.87
CA GLU A 224 -0.81 -11.04 -6.31
C GLU A 224 0.01 -12.18 -6.94
N SER A 225 0.25 -13.25 -6.17
CA SER A 225 1.04 -14.38 -6.67
C SER A 225 0.33 -15.14 -7.81
N GLN A 226 1.12 -15.79 -8.68
CA GLN A 226 0.63 -16.48 -9.89
C GLN A 226 -0.42 -17.58 -9.65
N GLN A 227 -0.61 -18.01 -8.40
CA GLN A 227 -1.66 -18.96 -8.03
C GLN A 227 -3.05 -18.31 -7.98
N HIS A 228 -3.12 -16.99 -7.88
CA HIS A 228 -4.34 -16.20 -7.80
C HIS A 228 -4.54 -15.26 -8.99
N ALA A 229 -3.47 -14.90 -9.69
CA ALA A 229 -3.56 -14.18 -10.96
C ALA A 229 -4.05 -15.11 -12.08
N SER A 230 -5.20 -14.81 -12.68
CA SER A 230 -5.66 -15.52 -13.88
C SER A 230 -4.65 -15.32 -15.01
N HIS A 231 -3.86 -16.36 -15.26
CA HIS A 231 -2.91 -16.56 -16.36
C HIS A 231 -1.74 -15.56 -16.54
N LYS A 232 -0.55 -16.19 -16.55
CA LYS A 232 0.80 -15.72 -16.91
C LYS A 232 1.56 -15.05 -15.77
N THR A 233 2.71 -15.61 -15.39
CA THR A 233 4.01 -15.12 -15.93
C THR A 233 5.25 -15.73 -15.26
N ARG A 234 5.74 -16.86 -15.78
CA ARG A 234 7.18 -17.20 -15.63
C ARG A 234 8.11 -16.12 -16.24
N ALA A 235 7.55 -15.26 -17.11
CA ALA A 235 8.23 -14.15 -17.78
C ALA A 235 8.44 -12.88 -16.92
N THR A 236 7.71 -12.69 -15.81
CA THR A 236 7.82 -11.43 -15.02
C THR A 236 9.06 -11.42 -14.14
N ARG A 237 9.54 -12.60 -13.73
CA ARG A 237 10.82 -12.71 -13.00
C ARG A 237 12.00 -12.32 -13.90
N GLU A 238 12.07 -12.85 -15.12
CA GLU A 238 13.08 -12.47 -16.12
C GLU A 238 12.99 -10.97 -16.51
N TYR A 239 11.79 -10.40 -16.50
CA TYR A 239 11.57 -8.98 -16.81
C TYR A 239 11.92 -8.03 -15.65
N LEU A 240 11.65 -8.41 -14.40
CA LEU A 240 12.03 -7.63 -13.22
C LEU A 240 13.55 -7.71 -12.96
N GLU A 241 14.15 -8.89 -13.16
CA GLU A 241 15.60 -9.10 -13.10
C GLU A 241 16.34 -8.31 -14.20
N SER A 242 15.72 -8.06 -15.36
CA SER A 242 16.31 -7.24 -16.44
C SER A 242 16.14 -5.72 -16.28
N ARG A 243 15.35 -5.26 -15.30
CA ARG A 243 15.11 -3.83 -15.00
C ARG A 243 15.84 -3.31 -13.76
N LEU A 244 16.52 -4.18 -13.01
CA LEU A 244 17.37 -3.81 -11.88
C LEU A 244 18.73 -3.30 -12.39
N TYR A 245 18.80 -1.99 -12.67
CA TYR A 245 20.04 -1.29 -13.04
C TYR A 245 20.76 -0.77 -11.79
N CYS A 246 21.17 -1.66 -10.88
CA CYS A 246 22.13 -1.29 -9.86
C CYS A 246 23.15 -2.41 -9.65
N GLY A 247 24.40 -2.11 -10.01
CA GLY A 247 25.57 -2.83 -9.51
C GLY A 247 25.80 -4.23 -10.07
N VAL A 248 25.38 -4.56 -11.29
CA VAL A 248 25.93 -5.74 -11.98
C VAL A 248 27.36 -5.39 -12.41
N PRO A 249 28.42 -5.94 -11.79
CA PRO A 249 29.76 -5.80 -12.33
C PRO A 249 29.80 -6.60 -13.64
N ASN A 250 30.52 -6.05 -14.61
CA ASN A 250 30.70 -6.52 -15.98
C ASN A 250 30.47 -8.04 -16.18
N MET A 251 29.47 -8.39 -17.01
CA MET A 251 29.07 -9.77 -17.30
C MET A 251 30.04 -10.50 -18.27
N THR A 252 31.17 -9.88 -18.59
CA THR A 252 32.21 -10.50 -19.39
C THR A 252 32.91 -11.55 -18.54
N THR A 253 32.61 -12.81 -18.87
CA THR A 253 33.33 -14.01 -18.47
C THR A 253 34.85 -13.77 -18.47
N VAL A 254 35.47 -13.77 -17.30
CA VAL A 254 36.82 -14.31 -17.19
C VAL A 254 36.63 -15.79 -16.89
N ASP A 255 36.67 -16.59 -17.95
CA ASP A 255 37.03 -17.99 -17.81
C ASP A 255 38.45 -18.03 -17.25
N ASP A 256 38.58 -18.03 -15.93
CA ASP A 256 39.76 -18.60 -15.31
C ASP A 256 39.63 -20.13 -15.41
N GLU A 257 39.90 -20.66 -16.61
CA GLU A 257 40.17 -22.09 -16.81
C GLU A 257 41.46 -22.55 -16.10
N ASN A 258 42.09 -21.69 -15.31
CA ASN A 258 43.14 -22.09 -14.38
C ASN A 258 42.56 -22.24 -12.99
N VAL A 259 41.88 -23.37 -12.75
CA VAL A 259 41.87 -23.97 -11.41
C VAL A 259 43.33 -24.29 -11.10
N ALA A 260 44.03 -23.32 -10.52
CA ALA A 260 45.25 -23.61 -9.82
C ALA A 260 44.87 -24.59 -8.72
N GLU A 261 45.18 -25.87 -8.92
CA GLU A 261 45.28 -26.84 -7.85
C GLU A 261 46.28 -26.28 -6.83
N ARG A 262 45.78 -25.50 -5.88
CA ARG A 262 46.51 -25.23 -4.64
C ARG A 262 46.51 -26.55 -3.90
N GLY A 263 47.54 -27.34 -4.17
CA GLY A 263 47.90 -28.51 -3.39
C GLY A 263 47.89 -28.14 -1.91
N ARG A 264 46.84 -28.58 -1.22
CA ARG A 264 46.84 -28.72 0.23
C ARG A 264 46.20 -30.05 0.55
N SER A 265 47.09 -31.03 0.66
CA SER A 265 46.85 -32.29 1.36
C SER A 265 46.23 -32.02 2.74
N SER A 266 45.33 -32.94 3.12
CA SER A 266 44.74 -33.14 4.46
C SER A 266 43.36 -32.51 4.73
N GLY A 267 42.31 -33.31 4.51
CA GLY A 267 41.42 -33.66 5.63
C GLY A 267 40.20 -32.79 5.92
N ARG A 268 39.63 -32.03 4.97
CA ARG A 268 38.26 -31.49 5.14
C ARG A 268 37.37 -31.91 3.98
N PHE A 269 36.52 -32.90 4.24
CA PHE A 269 35.34 -33.16 3.41
C PHE A 269 34.53 -31.87 3.25
N LYS A 270 34.13 -31.56 2.01
CA LYS A 270 33.21 -30.46 1.69
C LYS A 270 31.93 -30.66 2.51
N ARG A 271 31.73 -29.89 3.58
CA ARG A 271 30.56 -29.94 4.47
C ARG A 271 29.36 -29.22 3.86
N VAL A 272 29.00 -29.55 2.63
CA VAL A 272 27.81 -29.01 1.97
C VAL A 272 26.83 -30.15 1.83
N VAL A 273 25.82 -30.20 2.71
CA VAL A 273 24.76 -31.22 2.68
C VAL A 273 23.58 -30.65 1.89
N GLY A 274 23.27 -31.25 0.74
CA GLY A 274 22.09 -30.89 -0.08
C GLY A 274 22.21 -29.59 -0.88
N GLY A 275 23.39 -28.96 -0.96
CA GLY A 275 23.62 -27.75 -1.74
C GLY A 275 24.04 -28.03 -3.18
N VAL A 276 23.60 -27.21 -4.13
CA VAL A 276 24.07 -27.20 -5.52
C VAL A 276 25.12 -26.09 -5.68
N PRO A 277 26.25 -26.32 -6.36
CA PRO A 277 27.22 -25.27 -6.65
C PRO A 277 26.58 -24.08 -7.36
N ALA A 278 26.81 -22.88 -6.85
CA ALA A 278 26.34 -21.65 -7.49
C ALA A 278 27.20 -21.34 -8.73
N LYS A 279 26.56 -20.89 -9.81
CA LYS A 279 27.27 -20.33 -10.99
C LYS A 279 27.96 -19.02 -10.60
N PRO A 280 29.04 -18.61 -11.31
CA PRO A 280 29.58 -17.26 -11.21
C PRO A 280 28.44 -16.24 -11.34
N THR A 281 28.46 -15.21 -10.48
CA THR A 281 27.43 -14.15 -10.38
C THR A 281 26.01 -14.59 -10.02
N GLN A 282 25.77 -15.84 -9.63
CA GLN A 282 24.42 -16.28 -9.20
C GLN A 282 23.99 -15.66 -7.87
N ILE A 283 24.94 -15.39 -6.97
CA ILE A 283 24.69 -14.79 -5.64
C ILE A 283 25.52 -13.52 -5.54
N GLN A 284 25.06 -12.45 -6.19
CA GLN A 284 25.84 -11.22 -6.38
C GLN A 284 26.01 -10.40 -5.09
N TRP A 285 25.15 -10.62 -4.10
CA TRP A 285 25.21 -9.94 -2.81
C TRP A 285 26.12 -10.65 -1.80
N GLN A 286 26.73 -11.79 -2.13
CA GLN A 286 27.62 -12.50 -1.21
C GLN A 286 28.94 -11.74 -1.07
N VAL A 287 29.32 -11.45 0.17
CA VAL A 287 30.61 -10.80 0.50
C VAL A 287 31.42 -11.70 1.44
N ALA A 288 32.73 -11.70 1.27
CA ALA A 288 33.69 -12.30 2.19
C ALA A 288 34.52 -11.18 2.83
N LEU A 289 34.60 -11.17 4.17
CA LEU A 289 35.44 -10.27 4.94
C LEU A 289 36.77 -11.00 5.21
N GLU A 290 37.85 -10.45 4.66
CA GLU A 290 39.19 -11.01 4.75
C GLU A 290 40.08 -10.18 5.68
N GLU A 291 40.69 -10.84 6.67
CA GLU A 291 41.68 -10.26 7.56
C GLU A 291 42.92 -11.16 7.59
N ASN A 292 44.13 -10.58 7.55
CA ASN A 292 45.38 -11.34 7.57
C ASN A 292 45.48 -12.47 6.53
N LYS A 293 44.97 -12.24 5.31
CA LYS A 293 44.94 -13.21 4.19
C LYS A 293 44.07 -14.46 4.45
N LYS A 294 43.11 -14.35 5.38
CA LYS A 294 42.17 -15.41 5.72
C LYS A 294 40.76 -14.81 5.75
N ILE A 295 39.82 -15.51 5.11
CA ILE A 295 38.40 -15.17 5.24
C ILE A 295 38.00 -15.48 6.68
N ASP A 296 37.61 -14.44 7.40
CA ASP A 296 37.21 -14.56 8.80
C ASP A 296 35.68 -14.62 8.90
N CYS A 297 34.97 -13.80 8.13
CA CYS A 297 33.51 -13.72 8.18
C CYS A 297 32.83 -13.52 6.83
N GLY A 298 31.54 -13.86 6.79
CA GLY A 298 30.66 -13.58 5.66
C GLY A 298 29.91 -12.27 5.84
N GLY A 299 29.43 -11.70 4.74
CA GLY A 299 28.53 -10.56 4.73
C GLY A 299 27.59 -10.58 3.54
N ALA A 300 26.61 -9.68 3.58
CA ALA A 300 25.69 -9.42 2.47
C ALA A 300 25.81 -7.96 2.04
N TYR A 301 26.03 -7.71 0.75
CA TYR A 301 26.01 -6.36 0.19
C TYR A 301 24.56 -5.84 0.16
N ILE A 302 24.34 -4.64 0.70
CA ILE A 302 23.00 -4.04 0.85
C ILE A 302 22.83 -2.72 0.07
N GLY A 303 23.81 -2.33 -0.75
CA GLY A 303 23.75 -1.15 -1.62
C GLY A 303 24.68 0.01 -1.20
N GLY A 304 25.03 0.87 -2.17
CA GLY A 304 25.99 1.95 -1.98
C GLY A 304 27.38 1.41 -1.62
N CYS A 305 27.91 1.82 -0.48
CA CYS A 305 29.19 1.34 0.08
C CYS A 305 28.99 0.51 1.36
N TRP A 306 27.83 -0.14 1.54
CA TRP A 306 27.46 -0.81 2.79
C TRP A 306 27.37 -2.34 2.66
N VAL A 307 27.93 -3.04 3.64
CA VAL A 307 27.85 -4.50 3.81
C VAL A 307 27.29 -4.81 5.19
N LEU A 308 26.29 -5.68 5.25
CA LEU A 308 25.72 -6.20 6.49
C LEU A 308 26.50 -7.45 6.92
N THR A 309 26.97 -7.47 8.16
CA THR A 309 27.63 -8.63 8.78
C THR A 309 27.26 -8.74 10.26
N ALA A 310 27.57 -9.88 10.87
CA ALA A 310 27.32 -10.07 12.29
C ALA A 310 28.31 -9.25 13.14
N ALA A 311 27.84 -8.62 14.21
CA ALA A 311 28.69 -7.77 15.06
C ALA A 311 29.83 -8.56 15.75
N HIS A 312 29.57 -9.83 16.12
CA HIS A 312 30.57 -10.69 16.75
C HIS A 312 31.71 -11.11 15.81
N CYS A 313 31.55 -10.87 14.51
CA CYS A 313 32.48 -11.24 13.47
C CYS A 313 33.58 -10.20 13.23
N VAL A 314 33.37 -8.96 13.69
CA VAL A 314 34.27 -7.81 13.45
C VAL A 314 34.79 -7.20 14.75
N ARG A 315 34.40 -7.77 15.89
CA ARG A 315 34.92 -7.42 17.21
C ARG A 315 35.76 -8.58 17.70
N VAL A 316 37.06 -8.50 17.42
CA VAL A 316 38.11 -9.30 18.07
C VAL A 316 39.06 -8.33 18.74
#